data_AF-A0A2M9NNZ7-F1
#
_entry.id   AF-A0A2M9NNZ7-F1
#
_cell.length_a   1.000
_cell.length_b   1.000
_cell.length_c   1.000
_cell.angle_alpha   90.00
_cell.angle_beta   90.00
_cell.angle_gamma   90.00
#
_symmetry.space_group_name_H-M   'P 1'
#
loop_
_entity.id
_entity.type
_entity.pdbx_description
1 polymer ?
#
loop_
_entity_poly.entity_id
_entity_poly.type
_entity_poly.pdbx_seq_one_letter_code
_entity_poly.pdbx_strand_id
1 'polypeptide(L)'
;MLSGIKVYTLLLNVDFLPVIGTVPWGEESLFLFHLLFSLAITYGYVQVVVPLKIFRGLNTYLLAFLTIIPAVILYFPLSAWSLTGDVLPSDMTAFSLWAILHLFYALSLPKAI
;
A
#
# COMPACT_ATOMS: atom_id res chain seq x y z
N MET A 1 -13.33 -10.34 12.61
CA MET A 1 -13.09 -11.05 11.33
C MET A 1 -14.43 -11.19 10.62
N LEU A 2 -14.69 -10.45 9.56
CA LEU A 2 -16.00 -10.42 8.89
C LEU A 2 -16.12 -11.41 7.71
N SER A 3 -15.03 -12.04 7.27
CA SER A 3 -15.03 -12.99 6.14
C SER A 3 -14.15 -14.24 6.32
N GLY A 4 -13.36 -14.33 7.40
CA GLY A 4 -12.31 -15.35 7.55
C GLY A 4 -11.10 -15.16 6.62
N ILE A 5 -11.17 -14.21 5.67
CA ILE A 5 -10.06 -13.85 4.80
C ILE A 5 -9.11 -12.97 5.60
N LYS A 6 -7.86 -13.42 5.76
CA LYS A 6 -6.80 -12.65 6.41
C LYS A 6 -6.28 -11.56 5.47
N VAL A 7 -7.14 -10.66 5.01
CA VAL A 7 -6.74 -9.55 4.11
C VAL A 7 -5.63 -8.70 4.72
N TYR A 8 -5.51 -8.70 6.05
CA TYR A 8 -4.40 -8.06 6.73
C TYR A 8 -3.03 -8.69 6.41
N THR A 9 -2.92 -9.98 6.05
CA THR A 9 -1.63 -10.58 5.68
C THR A 9 -1.09 -10.02 4.35
N LEU A 10 -1.96 -9.52 3.46
CA LEU A 10 -1.53 -8.77 2.27
C LEU A 10 -0.81 -7.46 2.63
N LEU A 11 -1.25 -6.77 3.68
CA LEU A 11 -0.59 -5.53 4.15
C LEU A 11 0.87 -5.79 4.54
N LEU A 12 1.19 -7.05 4.85
CA LEU A 12 2.35 -7.47 5.60
C LEU A 12 3.27 -8.40 4.78
N ASN A 13 2.97 -8.67 3.51
CA ASN A 13 3.70 -9.70 2.79
C ASN A 13 5.08 -9.22 2.31
N VAL A 14 6.13 -9.81 2.88
CA VAL A 14 7.55 -9.61 2.52
C VAL A 14 8.29 -10.93 2.29
N ASP A 15 7.58 -12.06 2.28
CA ASP A 15 8.15 -13.41 2.28
C ASP A 15 9.02 -13.71 1.05
N PHE A 16 8.67 -13.13 -0.09
CA PHE A 16 9.37 -13.27 -1.36
C PHE A 16 10.69 -12.48 -1.45
N LEU A 17 10.98 -11.59 -0.49
CA LEU A 17 12.20 -10.79 -0.52
C LEU A 17 13.40 -11.63 -0.04
N PRO A 18 14.49 -11.73 -0.82
CA PRO A 18 15.58 -12.71 -0.58
C PRO A 18 16.35 -12.51 0.74
N VAL A 19 16.28 -11.32 1.34
CA VAL A 19 16.92 -11.04 2.64
C VAL A 19 15.86 -10.87 3.72
N ILE A 20 14.92 -9.94 3.51
CA ILE A 20 13.91 -9.57 4.51
C ILE A 20 12.91 -10.71 4.76
N GLY A 21 12.56 -11.49 3.73
CA GLY A 21 11.59 -12.59 3.84
C GLY A 21 12.11 -13.82 4.58
N THR A 22 13.42 -13.93 4.81
CA THR A 22 14.02 -15.05 5.58
C THR A 22 13.89 -14.87 7.09
N VAL A 23 13.56 -13.66 7.55
CA VAL A 23 13.38 -13.35 8.97
C VAL A 23 11.93 -13.64 9.36
N PRO A 24 11.68 -14.39 10.46
CA PRO A 24 10.33 -14.68 10.93
C PRO A 24 9.75 -13.46 11.67
N TRP A 25 9.42 -12.41 10.91
CA TRP A 25 8.83 -11.20 11.47
C TRP A 25 7.49 -11.50 12.13
N GLY A 26 7.27 -10.94 13.32
CA GLY A 26 5.94 -10.92 13.92
C GLY A 26 5.01 -9.98 13.15
N GLU A 27 3.70 -10.20 13.25
CA GLU A 27 2.68 -9.37 12.58
C GLU A 27 2.86 -7.87 12.90
N GLU A 28 3.18 -7.54 14.16
CA GLU A 28 3.44 -6.16 14.61
C GLU A 28 4.61 -5.50 13.88
N SER A 29 5.68 -6.26 13.60
CA SER A 29 6.85 -5.74 12.90
C SER A 29 6.55 -5.48 11.43
N LEU A 30 5.81 -6.38 10.80
CA LEU A 30 5.36 -6.18 9.43
C LEU A 30 4.42 -4.98 9.33
N PHE A 31 3.51 -4.82 10.31
CA PHE A 31 2.60 -3.68 10.36
C PHE A 31 3.35 -2.36 10.52
N LEU A 32 4.39 -2.34 11.34
CA LEU A 32 5.28 -1.19 11.45
C LEU A 32 5.96 -0.86 10.12
N PHE A 33 6.46 -1.86 9.36
CA PHE A 33 7.01 -1.61 8.03
C PHE A 33 5.97 -0.98 7.09
N HIS A 34 4.74 -1.49 7.09
CA HIS A 34 3.65 -0.92 6.30
C HIS A 34 3.40 0.56 6.66
N LEU A 35 3.41 0.89 7.95
CA LEU A 35 3.26 2.26 8.42
C LEU A 35 4.44 3.17 7.99
N LEU A 36 5.67 2.67 8.06
CA LEU A 36 6.86 3.40 7.61
C LEU A 36 6.82 3.71 6.10
N PHE A 37 6.38 2.75 5.27
CA PHE A 37 6.16 2.98 3.84
C PHE A 37 5.06 4.03 3.61
N SER A 38 3.98 3.98 4.39
CA SER A 38 2.92 4.99 4.33
C SER A 38 3.47 6.38 4.67
N LEU A 39 4.27 6.52 5.74
CA LEU A 39 4.92 7.78 6.08
C LEU A 39 5.85 8.28 4.97
N ALA A 40 6.63 7.39 4.34
CA ALA A 40 7.50 7.73 3.23
C ALA A 40 6.71 8.26 2.02
N ILE A 41 5.59 7.63 1.68
CA ILE A 41 4.69 8.10 0.62
C ILE A 41 4.10 9.47 0.98
N THR A 42 3.65 9.67 2.22
CA THR A 42 3.13 10.98 2.68
C THR A 42 4.20 12.06 2.56
N TYR A 43 5.42 11.78 3.04
CA TYR A 43 6.54 12.71 2.93
C TYR A 43 6.85 13.04 1.47
N GLY A 44 6.93 12.04 0.60
CA GLY A 44 7.15 12.24 -0.84
C GLY A 44 6.03 13.06 -1.49
N TYR A 45 4.78 12.81 -1.12
CA TYR A 45 3.65 13.60 -1.59
C TYR A 45 3.79 15.08 -1.21
N VAL A 46 4.01 15.39 0.08
CA VAL A 46 4.06 16.77 0.61
C VAL A 46 5.32 17.51 0.16
N GLN A 47 6.49 16.87 0.20
CA GLN A 47 7.78 17.55 0.00
C GLN A 47 8.28 17.49 -1.45
N VAL A 48 7.81 16.53 -2.24
CA VAL A 48 8.29 16.32 -3.62
C VAL A 48 7.16 16.57 -4.62
N VAL A 49 6.07 15.81 -4.54
CA VAL A 49 5.03 15.82 -5.57
C VAL A 49 4.29 17.16 -5.63
N VAL A 50 3.84 17.69 -4.49
CA VAL A 50 3.12 18.97 -4.42
C VAL A 50 4.01 20.17 -4.84
N PRO A 51 5.26 20.31 -4.36
CA PRO A 51 6.09 21.47 -4.68
C PRO A 51 6.67 21.46 -6.09
N LEU A 52 6.89 20.28 -6.70
CA LEU A 52 7.48 20.16 -8.04
C LEU A 52 6.63 20.82 -9.14
N LYS A 53 5.33 21.05 -8.90
CA LYS A 53 4.41 21.73 -9.85
C LYS A 53 4.40 21.12 -11.26
N ILE A 54 4.88 19.89 -11.44
CA ILE A 54 4.85 19.15 -12.71
C ILE A 54 3.40 18.96 -13.17
N PHE A 55 2.48 18.77 -12.21
CA PHE A 55 1.05 18.60 -12.44
C PHE A 55 0.26 19.90 -12.17
N ARG A 56 0.76 21.04 -12.69
CA ARG A 56 0.05 22.34 -12.59
C ARG A 56 -1.39 22.21 -13.09
N GLY A 57 -2.35 22.56 -12.23
CA GLY A 57 -3.79 22.54 -12.55
C GLY A 57 -4.55 21.34 -12.00
N LEU A 58 -3.87 20.29 -11.53
CA LEU A 58 -4.54 19.21 -10.80
C LEU A 58 -4.78 19.64 -9.34
N ASN A 59 -5.95 19.31 -8.80
CA ASN A 59 -6.21 19.51 -7.38
C ASN A 59 -5.42 18.50 -6.54
N THR A 60 -5.21 18.83 -5.26
CA THR A 60 -4.41 18.02 -4.33
C THR A 60 -4.96 16.61 -4.14
N TYR A 61 -6.29 16.43 -4.18
CA TYR A 61 -6.95 15.13 -4.07
C TYR A 61 -6.69 14.21 -5.26
N LEU A 62 -6.76 14.74 -6.49
CA LEU A 62 -6.44 14.00 -7.70
C LEU A 62 -4.97 13.62 -7.71
N LEU A 63 -4.09 14.53 -7.30
CA LEU A 63 -2.66 14.26 -7.18
C LEU A 63 -2.38 13.17 -6.12
N ALA A 64 -3.11 13.18 -5.00
CA ALA A 64 -3.03 12.14 -3.98
C ALA A 64 -3.49 10.78 -4.52
N PHE A 65 -4.59 10.74 -5.27
CA PHE A 65 -5.07 9.53 -5.94
C PHE A 65 -4.01 8.98 -6.91
N LEU A 66 -3.42 9.84 -7.75
CA LEU A 66 -2.34 9.43 -8.66
C LEU A 66 -1.11 8.90 -7.91
N THR A 67 -0.79 9.48 -6.76
CA THR A 67 0.37 9.09 -5.93
C THR A 67 0.23 7.67 -5.39
N ILE A 68 -0.98 7.22 -5.06
CA ILE A 68 -1.20 5.87 -4.50
C ILE A 68 -1.37 4.77 -5.55
N ILE A 69 -1.54 5.11 -6.84
CA ILE A 69 -1.75 4.10 -7.91
C ILE A 69 -0.69 3.00 -7.89
N PRO A 70 0.63 3.30 -7.80
CA PRO A 70 1.64 2.26 -7.69
C PRO A 70 1.44 1.34 -6.48
N ALA A 71 1.06 1.89 -5.32
CA ALA A 71 0.77 1.10 -4.12
C ALA A 71 -0.46 0.20 -4.31
N VAL A 72 -1.50 0.67 -5.00
CA VAL A 72 -2.66 -0.16 -5.34
C VAL A 72 -2.27 -1.32 -6.28
N ILE A 73 -1.47 -1.02 -7.31
CA ILE A 73 -1.02 -2.01 -8.29
C ILE A 73 -0.09 -3.07 -7.69
N LEU A 74 0.67 -2.73 -6.63
CA LEU A 74 1.55 -3.68 -5.93
C LEU A 74 0.80 -4.93 -5.41
N TYR A 75 -0.53 -4.89 -5.26
CA TYR A 75 -1.34 -6.07 -4.98
C TYR A 75 -0.97 -7.28 -5.87
N PHE A 76 -0.84 -7.07 -7.19
CA PHE A 76 -0.62 -8.16 -8.13
C PHE A 76 0.76 -8.83 -7.99
N PRO A 77 1.90 -8.11 -8.03
CA PRO A 77 3.19 -8.74 -7.81
C PRO A 77 3.34 -9.32 -6.40
N LEU A 78 2.80 -8.66 -5.36
CA LEU A 78 2.88 -9.15 -3.98
C LEU A 78 2.12 -10.48 -3.79
N SER A 79 0.94 -10.61 -4.40
CA SER A 79 0.16 -11.86 -4.35
C SER A 79 0.74 -12.93 -5.27
N ALA A 80 1.32 -12.57 -6.42
CA ALA A 80 1.86 -13.53 -7.38
C ALA A 80 3.18 -14.16 -6.90
N TRP A 81 3.97 -13.44 -6.11
CA TRP A 81 5.25 -13.90 -5.58
C TRP A 81 5.19 -14.43 -4.15
N SER A 82 4.02 -14.33 -3.49
CA SER A 82 3.80 -14.88 -2.15
C SER A 82 4.19 -16.36 -2.09
N LEU A 83 5.03 -16.71 -1.11
CA LEU A 83 5.42 -18.10 -0.84
C LEU A 83 4.35 -18.82 -0.01
N THR A 84 3.63 -18.11 0.86
CA THR A 84 2.53 -18.71 1.65
C THR A 84 1.27 -18.98 0.83
N GLY A 85 1.04 -18.20 -0.24
CA GLY A 85 -0.13 -18.35 -1.10
C GLY A 85 -1.44 -17.97 -0.43
N ASP A 86 -1.40 -17.16 0.63
CA ASP A 86 -2.58 -16.78 1.43
C ASP A 86 -3.64 -16.01 0.60
N VAL A 87 -3.21 -15.32 -0.45
CA VAL A 87 -4.11 -14.59 -1.37
C VAL A 87 -3.65 -14.78 -2.81
N LEU A 88 -4.60 -15.11 -3.67
CA LEU A 88 -4.37 -15.24 -5.11
C LEU A 88 -4.40 -13.88 -5.81
N PRO A 89 -3.57 -13.65 -6.86
CA PRO A 89 -3.66 -12.46 -7.70
C PRO A 89 -5.03 -12.23 -8.35
N SER A 90 -5.79 -13.31 -8.54
CA SER A 90 -7.13 -13.29 -9.11
C SER A 90 -8.24 -13.04 -8.08
N ASP A 91 -7.93 -12.96 -6.78
CA ASP A 91 -8.93 -12.67 -5.74
C ASP A 91 -9.36 -11.20 -5.79
N MET A 92 -10.48 -10.95 -6.47
CA MET A 92 -11.03 -9.62 -6.64
C MET A 92 -11.61 -9.05 -5.34
N THR A 93 -11.99 -9.89 -4.38
CA THR A 93 -12.46 -9.42 -3.07
C THR A 93 -11.31 -8.82 -2.28
N ALA A 94 -10.18 -9.53 -2.26
CA ALA A 94 -8.97 -9.07 -1.58
C ALA A 94 -8.37 -7.82 -2.25
N PHE A 95 -8.33 -7.78 -3.59
CA PHE A 95 -7.96 -6.58 -4.34
C PHE A 95 -8.86 -5.38 -4.03
N SER A 96 -10.18 -5.59 -3.97
CA SER A 96 -11.14 -4.51 -3.68
C SER A 96 -10.92 -3.92 -2.29
N LEU A 97 -10.71 -4.77 -1.28
CA LEU A 97 -10.43 -4.33 0.09
C LEU A 97 -9.09 -3.59 0.18
N TRP A 98 -8.05 -4.09 -0.49
CA TRP A 98 -6.76 -3.41 -0.64
C TRP A 98 -6.93 -2.00 -1.24
N ALA A 99 -7.61 -1.90 -2.38
CA ALA A 99 -7.82 -0.64 -3.08
C ALA A 99 -8.65 0.35 -2.25
N ILE A 100 -9.70 -0.10 -1.56
CA ILE A 100 -10.54 0.75 -0.70
C ILE A 100 -9.74 1.34 0.45
N LEU A 101 -8.91 0.54 1.13
CA LEU A 101 -8.06 1.03 2.22
C LEU A 101 -7.05 2.08 1.73
N HIS A 102 -6.45 1.85 0.57
CA HIS A 102 -5.54 2.82 -0.05
C HIS A 102 -6.28 4.08 -0.50
N LEU A 103 -7.53 3.97 -0.96
CA LEU A 103 -8.34 5.14 -1.29
C LEU A 103 -8.62 6.01 -0.06
N PHE A 104 -8.94 5.40 1.09
CA PHE A 104 -9.06 6.15 2.34
C PHE A 104 -7.76 6.86 2.71
N TYR A 105 -6.62 6.19 2.53
CA TYR A 105 -5.31 6.80 2.73
C TYR A 105 -5.08 7.99 1.77
N ALA A 106 -5.39 7.85 0.47
CA ALA A 106 -5.29 8.95 -0.50
C ALA A 106 -6.18 10.14 -0.15
N LEU A 107 -7.38 9.91 0.39
CA LEU A 107 -8.27 10.98 0.87
C LEU A 107 -7.72 11.70 2.10
N SER A 108 -6.80 11.08 2.83
CA SER A 108 -6.13 11.69 3.99
C SER A 108 -4.89 12.51 3.62
N LEU A 109 -4.20 12.17 2.53
CA LEU A 109 -2.94 12.81 2.11
C LEU A 109 -3.02 14.34 1.99
N PRO A 110 -4.04 14.95 1.33
CA PRO A 110 -4.13 16.40 1.24
C PRO A 110 -4.24 17.14 2.58
N LYS A 111 -4.63 16.44 3.66
CA LYS A 111 -4.73 17.03 5.01
C LYS A 111 -3.37 17.15 5.71
N ALA A 112 -2.31 16.60 5.12
CA ALA A 112 -0.94 16.66 5.63
C ALA A 112 -0.12 17.83 5.05
N ILE A 113 -0.72 18.63 4.16
CA ILE A 113 -0.15 19.87 3.59
C ILE A 113 -0.54 21.03 4.48
#